data_AF-A0A7M7MIJ0-F1
#
_entry.id   AF-A0A7M7MIJ0-F1
#
_cell.length_a   1.000
_cell.length_b   1.000
_cell.length_c   1.000
_cell.angle_alpha   90.00
_cell.angle_beta   90.00
_cell.angle_gamma   90.00
#
_symmetry.space_group_name_H-M   'P 1'
#
loop_
_entity.id
_entity.type
_entity.pdbx_description
1 polymer ?
#
loop_
_entity_poly.entity_id
_entity_poly.type
_entity_poly.pdbx_seq_one_letter_code
_entity_poly.pdbx_strand_id
1 'polypeptide(L)'
;MFLKLHSEYYTKRMSSQSIDEIYQLRHFRQEAHLSFSSGMYFGIYHLGVLQAIKDFAPQFTKRRALGSSAGALAASCLVCDVPLQKAIDAVTKMAVHCRSLMFGALDPRFNISQILRSELYAILSPDAHIRANNKLFIAVTRASTLKHKLVSAFLCFS
;
A
#
# COMPACT_ATOMS: atom_id res chain seq x y z
N MET A 1 -20.37 -4.74 16.89
CA MET A 1 -21.22 -3.76 16.16
C MET A 1 -20.48 -2.99 15.06
N PHE A 2 -19.14 -2.82 15.13
CA PHE A 2 -18.34 -2.16 14.09
C PHE A 2 -18.13 -2.96 12.78
N LEU A 3 -18.25 -4.29 12.82
CA LEU A 3 -18.11 -5.15 11.62
C LEU A 3 -19.39 -5.24 10.76
N LYS A 4 -20.57 -4.98 11.34
CA LYS A 4 -21.86 -5.07 10.63
C LYS A 4 -22.17 -3.80 9.82
N LEU A 5 -21.87 -2.63 10.38
CA LEU A 5 -22.00 -1.33 9.70
C LEU A 5 -21.06 -1.17 8.49
N HIS A 6 -19.88 -1.82 8.53
CA HIS A 6 -18.96 -1.87 7.39
C HIS A 6 -19.51 -2.72 6.23
N SER A 7 -20.30 -3.76 6.51
CA SER A 7 -20.91 -4.59 5.46
C SER A 7 -21.98 -3.83 4.67
N GLU A 8 -22.87 -3.11 5.36
CA GLU A 8 -24.03 -2.45 4.72
C GLU A 8 -23.62 -1.21 3.90
N TYR A 9 -22.66 -0.43 4.38
CA TYR A 9 -22.15 0.75 3.67
C TYR A 9 -21.44 0.39 2.36
N TYR A 10 -20.73 -0.75 2.32
CA TYR A 10 -20.08 -1.26 1.11
C TYR A 10 -21.05 -1.95 0.15
N THR A 11 -22.06 -2.66 0.67
CA THR A 11 -23.07 -3.32 -0.16
C THR A 11 -23.81 -2.30 -1.03
N LYS A 12 -24.06 -1.10 -0.51
CA LYS A 12 -24.68 0.01 -1.27
C LYS A 12 -23.78 0.55 -2.40
N ARG A 13 -22.46 0.59 -2.21
CA ARG A 13 -21.47 1.07 -3.20
C ARG A 13 -21.13 0.03 -4.26
N MET A 14 -21.34 -1.26 -3.95
CA MET A 14 -21.11 -2.42 -4.83
C MET A 14 -22.11 -2.53 -5.99
N SER A 15 -23.20 -1.75 -5.96
CA SER A 15 -24.20 -1.66 -7.05
C SER A 15 -23.69 -0.95 -8.31
N SER A 16 -22.49 -0.34 -8.28
CA SER A 16 -21.93 0.48 -9.37
C SER A 16 -20.67 -0.11 -10.03
N GLN A 17 -20.22 -1.29 -9.61
CA GLN A 17 -18.99 -1.93 -10.12
C GLN A 17 -19.32 -3.02 -11.15
N SER A 18 -18.44 -3.18 -12.13
CA SER A 18 -18.59 -4.23 -13.16
C SER A 18 -18.45 -5.63 -12.56
N ILE A 19 -19.16 -6.61 -13.12
CA ILE A 19 -19.18 -8.00 -12.61
C ILE A 19 -17.74 -8.57 -12.51
N ASP A 20 -16.86 -8.25 -13.47
CA ASP A 20 -15.46 -8.68 -13.47
C ASP A 20 -14.65 -8.12 -12.28
N GLU A 21 -14.88 -6.87 -11.88
CA GLU A 21 -14.24 -6.27 -10.70
C GLU A 21 -14.69 -6.96 -9.41
N ILE A 22 -15.97 -7.34 -9.35
CA ILE A 22 -16.54 -8.08 -8.22
C ILE A 22 -15.93 -9.48 -8.13
N TYR A 23 -15.73 -10.17 -9.27
CA TYR A 23 -15.07 -11.47 -9.30
C TYR A 23 -13.60 -11.38 -8.88
N GLN A 24 -12.85 -10.38 -9.35
CA GLN A 24 -11.46 -10.15 -8.96
C GLN A 24 -11.32 -9.86 -7.46
N LEU A 25 -12.21 -9.02 -6.91
CA LEU A 25 -12.25 -8.73 -5.47
C LEU A 25 -12.66 -9.95 -4.63
N ARG A 26 -13.58 -10.79 -5.14
CA ARG A 26 -14.02 -12.02 -4.46
C ARG A 26 -12.95 -13.11 -4.48
N HIS A 27 -12.27 -13.32 -5.62
CA HIS A 27 -11.11 -14.23 -5.70
C HIS A 27 -9.98 -13.77 -4.78
N PHE A 28 -9.70 -12.47 -4.73
CA PHE A 28 -8.74 -11.91 -3.77
C PHE A 28 -9.15 -12.18 -2.31
N ARG A 29 -10.44 -12.03 -1.95
CA ARG A 29 -10.94 -12.24 -0.58
C ARG A 29 -10.92 -13.69 -0.11
N GLN A 30 -10.93 -14.68 -1.01
CA GLN A 30 -11.02 -16.09 -0.64
C GLN A 30 -9.69 -16.69 -0.15
N GLU A 31 -8.56 -16.06 -0.44
CA GLU A 31 -7.28 -16.40 0.19
C GLU A 31 -6.90 -15.27 1.15
N ALA A 32 -6.80 -15.55 2.45
CA ALA A 32 -6.57 -14.51 3.46
C ALA A 32 -5.13 -13.98 3.39
N HIS A 33 -5.04 -12.76 2.86
CA HIS A 33 -3.86 -11.99 2.50
C HIS A 33 -3.85 -10.67 3.29
N LEU A 34 -2.70 -10.30 3.87
CA LEU A 34 -2.59 -9.17 4.80
C LEU A 34 -3.10 -7.88 4.13
N SER A 35 -4.07 -7.20 4.74
CA SER A 35 -4.65 -5.99 4.16
C SER A 35 -4.30 -4.76 4.99
N PHE A 36 -3.64 -3.80 4.37
CA PHE A 36 -3.17 -2.56 4.99
C PHE A 36 -4.04 -1.39 4.51
N SER A 37 -4.79 -0.79 5.43
CA SER A 37 -5.67 0.35 5.12
C SER A 37 -4.89 1.64 4.90
N SER A 38 -5.46 2.54 4.08
CA SER A 38 -4.97 3.93 3.96
C SER A 38 -5.42 4.74 5.18
N GLY A 39 -4.46 5.23 5.97
CA GLY A 39 -4.71 6.15 7.07
C GLY A 39 -3.56 7.14 7.21
N MET A 40 -3.86 8.44 7.11
CA MET A 40 -2.87 9.52 7.00
C MET A 40 -1.99 9.72 8.26
N TYR A 41 -2.31 9.03 9.36
CA TYR A 41 -1.60 9.12 10.65
C TYR A 41 -0.82 7.85 11.06
N PHE A 42 -0.79 6.80 10.23
CA PHE A 42 -0.31 5.47 10.64
C PHE A 42 0.79 4.84 9.77
N GLY A 43 1.59 5.67 9.08
CA GLY A 43 2.77 5.16 8.34
C GLY A 43 3.73 4.37 9.24
N ILE A 44 4.08 4.92 10.41
CA ILE A 44 4.95 4.25 11.40
C ILE A 44 4.25 3.06 12.08
N TYR A 45 2.93 3.11 12.27
CA TYR A 45 2.20 1.99 12.87
C TYR A 45 2.17 0.78 11.98
N HIS A 46 1.98 0.97 10.67
CA HIS A 46 2.13 -0.12 9.72
C HIS A 46 3.55 -0.71 9.79
N LEU A 47 4.60 0.12 9.96
CA LEU A 47 5.96 -0.38 10.18
C LEU A 47 6.09 -1.22 11.46
N GLY A 48 5.54 -0.77 12.59
CA GLY A 48 5.52 -1.56 13.83
C GLY A 48 4.79 -2.91 13.69
N VAL A 49 3.63 -2.90 13.01
CA VAL A 49 2.88 -4.13 12.70
C VAL A 49 3.68 -5.06 11.79
N LEU A 50 4.38 -4.52 10.79
CA LEU A 50 5.25 -5.31 9.92
C LEU A 50 6.38 -5.98 10.69
N GLN A 51 6.99 -5.27 11.63
CA GLN A 51 8.04 -5.83 12.48
C GLN A 51 7.50 -6.97 13.35
N ALA A 52 6.35 -6.77 14.00
CA ALA A 52 5.70 -7.82 14.79
C ALA A 52 5.35 -9.05 13.93
N ILE A 53 4.88 -8.86 12.69
CA ILE A 53 4.62 -9.97 11.77
C ILE A 53 5.92 -10.71 11.42
N LYS A 54 7.02 -9.98 11.18
CA LYS A 54 8.33 -10.61 10.89
C LYS A 54 8.85 -11.43 12.08
N ASP A 55 8.69 -10.91 13.29
CA ASP A 55 9.25 -11.52 14.51
C ASP A 55 8.40 -12.70 15.02
N PHE A 56 7.08 -12.53 15.07
CA PHE A 56 6.18 -13.49 15.72
C PHE A 56 5.42 -14.39 14.74
N ALA A 57 5.34 -14.00 13.47
CA ALA A 57 4.51 -14.69 12.49
C ALA A 57 5.12 -14.70 11.07
N PRO A 58 6.40 -15.12 10.90
CA PRO A 58 7.12 -15.04 9.63
C PRO A 58 6.45 -15.82 8.49
N GLN A 59 5.60 -16.80 8.79
CA GLN A 59 4.78 -17.52 7.80
C GLN A 59 3.81 -16.61 7.03
N PHE A 60 3.45 -15.45 7.58
CA PHE A 60 2.56 -14.50 6.92
C PHE A 60 3.28 -13.54 5.98
N THR A 61 4.60 -13.38 6.07
CA THR A 61 5.39 -12.53 5.16
C THR A 61 5.41 -13.06 3.73
N LYS A 62 5.22 -14.37 3.56
CA LYS A 62 5.16 -15.06 2.25
C LYS A 62 3.78 -15.00 1.60
N ARG A 63 2.75 -14.53 2.32
CA ARG A 63 1.39 -14.44 1.80
C ARG A 63 1.24 -13.17 0.95
N ARG A 64 0.28 -13.18 0.03
CA ARG A 64 -0.12 -11.95 -0.67
C ARG A 64 -0.55 -10.86 0.33
N ALA A 65 -0.38 -9.60 -0.07
CA ALA A 65 -0.72 -8.43 0.69
C ALA A 65 -1.48 -7.43 -0.19
N LEU A 66 -2.45 -6.73 0.40
CA LEU A 66 -3.23 -5.67 -0.23
C LEU A 66 -2.96 -4.35 0.48
N GLY A 67 -2.84 -3.27 -0.29
CA GLY A 67 -2.77 -1.94 0.30
C GLY A 67 -3.29 -0.85 -0.63
N SER A 68 -3.58 0.30 -0.03
CA SER A 68 -3.89 1.55 -0.74
C SER A 68 -3.09 2.69 -0.08
N SER A 69 -2.60 3.64 -0.88
CA SER A 69 -1.81 4.79 -0.39
C SER A 69 -0.68 4.35 0.56
N ALA A 70 -0.61 4.88 1.78
CA ALA A 70 0.37 4.48 2.80
C ALA A 70 0.36 2.97 3.10
N GLY A 71 -0.81 2.31 3.05
CA GLY A 71 -0.93 0.87 3.20
C GLY A 71 -0.31 0.09 2.04
N ALA A 72 -0.32 0.64 0.82
CA ALA A 72 0.35 0.04 -0.32
C ALA A 72 1.87 0.09 -0.17
N LEU A 73 2.42 1.18 0.40
CA LEU A 73 3.85 1.29 0.72
C LEU A 73 4.26 0.23 1.76
N ALA A 74 3.47 0.09 2.84
CA ALA A 74 3.71 -0.94 3.85
C ALA A 74 3.63 -2.37 3.27
N ALA A 75 2.60 -2.66 2.48
CA ALA A 75 2.44 -3.93 1.80
C ALA A 75 3.62 -4.21 0.84
N SER A 76 4.13 -3.19 0.15
CA SER A 76 5.30 -3.31 -0.71
C SER A 76 6.56 -3.64 0.09
N CYS A 77 6.78 -2.96 1.22
CA CYS A 77 7.91 -3.26 2.12
C CYS A 77 7.85 -4.68 2.67
N LEU A 78 6.65 -5.20 2.96
CA LEU A 78 6.47 -6.58 3.40
C LEU A 78 6.83 -7.59 2.31
N VAL A 79 6.20 -7.45 1.13
CA VAL A 79 6.32 -8.41 0.03
C VAL A 79 7.72 -8.40 -0.57
N CYS A 80 8.35 -7.22 -0.64
CA CYS A 80 9.72 -7.09 -1.13
C CYS A 80 10.78 -7.38 -0.07
N ASP A 81 10.39 -7.69 1.17
CA ASP A 81 11.27 -7.90 2.33
C ASP A 81 12.26 -6.75 2.55
N VAL A 82 11.75 -5.52 2.52
CA VAL A 82 12.55 -4.33 2.80
C VAL A 82 12.95 -4.33 4.28
N PRO A 83 14.22 -4.02 4.62
CA PRO A 83 14.63 -3.81 6.00
C PRO A 83 13.81 -2.70 6.65
N LEU A 84 13.28 -2.95 7.84
CA LEU A 84 12.39 -1.99 8.52
C LEU A 84 13.05 -0.63 8.69
N GLN A 85 14.33 -0.61 9.05
CA GLN A 85 15.09 0.61 9.26
C GLN A 85 15.08 1.52 8.03
N LYS A 86 15.28 0.97 6.82
CA LYS A 86 15.22 1.74 5.57
C LYS A 86 13.85 2.36 5.35
N ALA A 87 12.78 1.65 5.69
CA ALA A 87 11.43 2.16 5.58
C ALA A 87 11.13 3.27 6.61
N ILE A 88 11.64 3.14 7.85
CA ILE A 88 11.56 4.17 8.89
C ILE A 88 12.33 5.43 8.44
N ASP A 89 13.54 5.25 7.92
CA ASP A 89 14.40 6.35 7.46
C ASP A 89 13.73 7.12 6.31
N ALA A 90 13.15 6.41 5.33
CA ALA A 90 12.43 7.02 4.21
C ALA A 90 11.21 7.84 4.69
N VAL A 91 10.40 7.29 5.58
CA VAL A 91 9.24 8.00 6.16
C VAL A 91 9.69 9.21 6.98
N THR A 92 10.75 9.07 7.77
CA THR A 92 11.30 10.13 8.60
C THR A 92 11.84 11.28 7.75
N LYS A 93 12.61 10.96 6.71
CA LYS A 93 13.18 11.93 5.76
C LYS A 93 12.08 12.72 5.05
N MET A 94 11.03 12.04 4.59
CA MET A 94 9.85 12.68 3.99
C MET A 94 9.15 13.62 4.99
N ALA A 95 8.98 13.19 6.24
CA ALA A 95 8.35 14.02 7.28
C ALA A 95 9.20 15.24 7.66
N VAL A 96 10.52 15.10 7.74
CA VAL A 96 11.46 16.21 7.99
C VAL A 96 11.39 17.22 6.85
N HIS A 97 11.44 16.75 5.60
CA HIS A 97 11.33 17.61 4.43
C HIS A 97 9.98 18.35 4.42
N CYS A 98 8.87 17.66 4.66
CA CYS A 98 7.55 18.28 4.77
C CYS A 98 7.54 19.39 5.83
N ARG A 99 8.11 19.16 7.02
CA ARG A 99 8.13 20.14 8.12
C ARG A 99 9.04 21.35 7.86
N SER A 100 10.04 21.21 6.99
CA SER A 100 10.91 22.33 6.61
C SER A 100 10.24 23.36 5.69
N LEU A 101 9.09 23.03 5.11
CA LEU A 101 8.37 23.88 4.17
C LEU A 101 7.34 24.75 4.88
N MET A 102 7.25 26.03 4.50
CA MET A 102 6.36 27.01 5.16
C MET A 102 4.89 26.59 5.12
N PHE A 103 4.44 25.99 4.01
CA PHE A 103 3.08 25.47 3.87
C PHE A 103 2.99 23.94 4.01
N GLY A 104 4.04 23.31 4.53
CA GLY A 104 4.09 21.87 4.72
C GLY A 104 3.79 21.10 3.45
N ALA A 105 2.80 20.20 3.51
CA ALA A 105 2.36 19.39 2.37
C ALA A 105 1.62 20.18 1.28
N LEU A 106 1.19 21.41 1.57
CA LEU A 106 0.54 22.31 0.59
C LEU A 106 1.57 23.18 -0.15
N ASP A 107 2.85 23.14 0.27
CA ASP A 107 3.91 23.89 -0.40
C ASP A 107 4.16 23.30 -1.81
N PRO A 108 4.23 24.11 -2.88
CA PRO A 108 4.47 23.63 -4.23
C PRO A 108 5.78 22.83 -4.39
N ARG A 109 6.74 23.04 -3.50
CA ARG A 109 8.01 22.28 -3.48
C ARG A 109 7.84 20.87 -2.91
N PHE A 110 6.73 20.59 -2.23
CA PHE A 110 6.40 19.27 -1.69
C PHE A 110 5.76 18.37 -2.76
N ASN A 111 6.56 17.86 -3.69
CA ASN A 111 6.08 16.89 -4.67
C ASN A 111 6.14 15.47 -4.11
N ILE A 112 5.03 15.02 -3.50
CA ILE A 112 4.92 13.69 -2.90
C ILE A 112 5.23 12.55 -3.89
N SER A 113 4.84 12.69 -5.16
CA SER A 113 5.06 11.64 -6.17
C SER A 113 6.55 11.49 -6.48
N GLN A 114 7.25 12.61 -6.59
CA GLN A 114 8.70 12.62 -6.82
C GLN A 114 9.46 12.06 -5.63
N ILE A 115 9.10 12.49 -4.41
CA ILE A 115 9.71 12.01 -3.16
C ILE A 115 9.49 10.51 -2.99
N LEU A 116 8.24 10.03 -3.13
CA LEU A 116 7.93 8.61 -3.02
C LEU A 116 8.67 7.79 -4.07
N ARG A 117 8.75 8.27 -5.32
CA ARG A 117 9.51 7.60 -6.37
C ARG A 117 10.97 7.46 -5.97
N SER A 118 11.64 8.54 -5.56
CA SER A 118 13.06 8.48 -5.19
C SER A 118 13.32 7.54 -4.00
N GLU A 119 12.47 7.58 -2.98
CA GLU A 119 12.64 6.71 -1.81
C GLU A 119 12.36 5.24 -2.17
N LEU A 120 11.34 4.95 -2.99
CA LEU A 120 11.06 3.59 -3.45
C LEU A 120 12.22 3.01 -4.27
N TYR A 121 12.84 3.80 -5.16
CA TYR A 121 14.03 3.36 -5.89
C TYR A 121 15.24 3.10 -4.98
N ALA A 122 15.36 3.82 -3.86
CA ALA A 122 16.46 3.65 -2.91
C ALA A 122 16.28 2.42 -1.99
N ILE A 123 15.04 2.09 -1.62
CA ILE A 123 14.76 1.02 -0.65
C ILE A 123 14.41 -0.32 -1.29
N LEU A 124 13.83 -0.34 -2.49
CA LEU A 124 13.44 -1.57 -3.18
C LEU A 124 14.62 -2.19 -3.92
N SER A 125 14.66 -3.52 -3.93
CA SER A 125 15.64 -4.28 -4.70
C SER A 125 15.30 -4.30 -6.21
N PRO A 126 16.28 -4.55 -7.10
CA PRO A 126 16.02 -4.64 -8.54
C PRO A 126 14.98 -5.71 -8.93
N ASP A 127 14.88 -6.79 -8.16
CA ASP A 127 13.91 -7.88 -8.33
C ASP A 127 12.54 -7.61 -7.68
N ALA A 128 12.29 -6.40 -7.15
CA ALA A 128 11.05 -6.07 -6.46
C ALA A 128 9.79 -6.33 -7.30
N HIS A 129 9.84 -6.09 -8.61
CA HIS A 129 8.74 -6.39 -9.53
C HIS A 129 8.42 -7.89 -9.60
N ILE A 130 9.43 -8.76 -9.56
CA ILE A 130 9.27 -10.23 -9.52
C ILE A 130 8.66 -10.65 -8.18
N ARG A 131 9.17 -10.10 -7.07
CA ARG A 131 8.69 -10.38 -5.72
C ARG A 131 7.24 -9.94 -5.52
N ALA A 132 6.86 -8.80 -6.10
CA ALA A 132 5.54 -8.20 -5.99
C ALA A 132 4.49 -8.86 -6.90
N ASN A 133 4.90 -9.44 -8.02
CA ASN A 133 3.98 -10.05 -8.97
C ASN A 133 3.12 -11.15 -8.33
N ASN A 134 1.80 -11.04 -8.49
CA ASN A 134 0.80 -11.93 -7.90
C ASN A 134 0.84 -12.03 -6.36
N LYS A 135 1.63 -11.21 -5.68
CA LYS A 135 1.76 -11.17 -4.22
C LYS A 135 1.39 -9.82 -3.63
N LEU A 136 1.57 -8.72 -4.36
CA LEU A 136 1.17 -7.40 -3.94
C LEU A 136 -0.05 -6.96 -4.74
N PHE A 137 -1.05 -6.46 -4.04
CA PHE A 137 -2.27 -5.93 -4.61
C PHE A 137 -2.37 -4.46 -4.19
N ILE A 138 -2.43 -3.56 -5.16
CA ILE A 138 -2.53 -2.13 -4.91
C ILE A 138 -3.88 -1.65 -5.40
N ALA A 139 -4.70 -1.19 -4.47
CA ALA A 139 -5.94 -0.50 -4.76
C ALA A 139 -5.63 0.95 -5.16
N VAL A 140 -5.96 1.30 -6.40
CA VAL A 140 -5.74 2.63 -6.98
C VAL A 140 -7.04 3.21 -7.52
N THR A 141 -7.15 4.54 -7.53
CA THR A 141 -8.26 5.23 -8.18
C THR A 141 -7.71 6.02 -9.37
N ARG A 142 -8.25 5.79 -10.56
CA ARG A 142 -7.88 6.57 -11.75
C ARG A 142 -8.47 7.98 -11.61
N ALA A 143 -7.62 9.00 -11.51
CA ALA A 143 -8.06 10.38 -11.31
C ALA A 143 -9.03 10.88 -12.41
N SER A 144 -8.79 10.53 -13.67
CA SER A 144 -9.59 11.00 -14.80
C SER A 144 -10.98 10.38 -14.91
N THR A 145 -11.18 9.16 -14.39
CA THR A 145 -12.46 8.45 -14.52
C THR A 145 -13.11 8.14 -13.18
N LEU A 146 -12.42 8.44 -12.06
CA LEU A 146 -12.78 8.07 -10.69
C LEU A 146 -13.07 6.57 -10.50
N LYS A 147 -12.60 5.73 -11.43
CA LYS A 147 -12.80 4.28 -11.37
C LYS A 147 -11.71 3.65 -10.52
N HIS A 148 -12.11 2.79 -9.60
CA HIS A 148 -11.21 2.00 -8.78
C HIS A 148 -10.62 0.86 -9.62
N LYS A 149 -9.33 0.57 -9.46
CA LYS A 149 -8.66 -0.57 -10.06
C LYS A 149 -7.77 -1.25 -9.04
N LEU A 150 -7.64 -2.56 -9.17
CA LEU A 150 -6.70 -3.36 -8.42
C LEU A 150 -5.53 -3.71 -9.33
N VAL A 151 -4.30 -3.44 -8.89
CA VAL A 151 -3.08 -3.72 -9.64
C VAL A 151 -2.27 -4.78 -8.92
N SER A 152 -1.91 -5.86 -9.60
CA SER A 152 -1.08 -6.94 -9.07
C SER A 152 -0.01 -7.47 -10.03
N ALA A 153 0.06 -6.88 -11.22
CA ALA A 153 1.05 -7.16 -12.24
C ALA A 153 2.01 -5.97 -12.37
N PHE A 154 3.29 -6.24 -12.16
CA PHE A 154 4.39 -5.29 -12.17
C PHE A 154 5.42 -5.75 -13.21
N LEU A 155 5.59 -4.96 -14.27
CA LEU A 155 6.54 -5.23 -15.34
C LEU A 155 7.86 -4.52 -15.05
N CYS A 156 8.98 -5.13 -15.45
CA CYS A 156 10.26 -4.44 -15.49
C CYS A 156 10.25 -3.47 -16.68
N PHE A 157 10.49 -2.19 -16.43
CA PHE A 157 10.87 -1.26 -17.49
C PHE A 157 12.40 -1.17 -17.48
N SER A 158 13.01 -1.79 -18.50
CA SER A 158 14.45 -1.69 -18.80
C SER A 158 14.75 -0.37 -19.49
#